data_AF-A0AA35R020-F1
#
_entry.id   AF-A0AA35R020-F1
#
_cell.length_a   1.000
_cell.length_b   1.000
_cell.length_c   1.000
_cell.angle_alpha   90.00
_cell.angle_beta   90.00
_cell.angle_gamma   90.00
#
_symmetry.space_group_name_H-M   'P 1'
#
loop_
_entity.id
_entity.type
_entity.pdbx_description
1 polymer ?
#
loop_
_entity_poly.entity_id
_entity_poly.type
_entity_poly.pdbx_seq_one_letter_code
_entity_poly.pdbx_strand_id
1 'polypeptide(L)'
;MSVYHPMADLAPRDVVSRAIASQMDKTDGGTVYLDISHLPADVVQNRFPTIYHFCLNYDLDITKEPAPVAPAAHYMMGGIKIDTWGRTNVPGLYACGEAACSAVHGANRLASNSLLDTLVFARRLVSSSLGQAPAEVQSKKKTCC
;
A
#
# COMPACT_ATOMS: atom_id res chain seq x y z
N MET A 1 8.83 -13.66 -13.53
CA MET A 1 9.56 -12.63 -12.74
C MET A 1 11.07 -12.82 -12.60
N SER A 2 11.61 -14.04 -12.73
CA SER A 2 13.06 -14.32 -12.54
C SER A 2 14.00 -13.51 -13.42
N VAL A 3 13.57 -13.11 -14.63
CA VAL A 3 14.35 -12.25 -15.54
C VAL A 3 14.43 -10.78 -15.09
N TYR A 4 13.54 -10.33 -14.20
CA TYR A 4 13.48 -8.94 -13.73
C TYR A 4 14.16 -8.75 -12.37
N HIS A 5 14.09 -9.74 -11.48
CA HIS A 5 14.65 -9.63 -10.13
C HIS A 5 14.97 -11.02 -9.56
N PRO A 6 16.09 -11.21 -8.82
CA PRO A 6 16.47 -12.52 -8.27
C PRO A 6 15.46 -13.06 -7.25
N MET A 7 14.75 -12.20 -6.52
CA MET A 7 13.66 -12.60 -5.61
C MET A 7 12.36 -12.98 -6.34
N ALA A 8 12.32 -12.91 -7.68
CA ALA A 8 11.15 -13.18 -8.50
C ALA A 8 9.89 -12.46 -7.98
N ASP A 9 8.81 -13.20 -7.71
CA ASP A 9 7.51 -12.65 -7.27
C ASP A 9 7.55 -12.06 -5.85
N LEU A 10 8.60 -12.35 -5.08
CA LEU A 10 8.81 -11.83 -3.72
C LEU A 10 9.64 -10.54 -3.69
N ALA A 11 9.96 -9.96 -4.85
CA ALA A 11 10.59 -8.65 -4.92
C ALA A 11 9.67 -7.54 -4.35
N PRO A 12 10.23 -6.36 -3.99
CA PRO A 12 9.42 -5.22 -3.57
C PRO A 12 8.31 -4.87 -4.58
N ARG A 13 7.13 -4.46 -4.07
CA ARG A 13 5.92 -4.26 -4.89
C ARG A 13 6.15 -3.26 -6.04
N ASP A 14 6.99 -2.25 -5.85
CA ASP A 14 7.31 -1.27 -6.89
C ASP A 14 8.12 -1.90 -8.04
N VAL A 15 9.02 -2.84 -7.73
CA VAL A 15 9.78 -3.61 -8.72
C VAL A 15 8.83 -4.53 -9.49
N VAL A 16 7.99 -5.29 -8.79
CA VAL A 16 7.03 -6.21 -9.42
C VAL A 16 6.04 -5.43 -10.30
N SER A 17 5.50 -4.33 -9.82
CA SER A 17 4.53 -3.51 -10.57
C SER A 17 5.14 -2.92 -11.83
N ARG A 18 6.39 -2.41 -11.77
CA ARG A 18 7.11 -1.93 -12.96
C ARG A 18 7.43 -3.06 -13.94
N ALA A 19 7.77 -4.25 -13.43
CA ALA A 19 8.03 -5.41 -14.28
C ALA A 19 6.77 -5.84 -15.04
N ILE A 20 5.61 -5.87 -14.37
CA ILE A 20 4.31 -6.16 -15.00
C ILE A 20 4.01 -5.12 -16.07
N ALA A 21 4.06 -3.82 -15.74
CA ALA A 21 3.80 -2.75 -16.72
C ALA A 21 4.73 -2.84 -17.94
N SER A 22 6.04 -2.99 -17.71
CA SER A 22 7.02 -3.16 -18.79
C SER A 22 6.75 -4.40 -19.64
N GLN A 23 6.27 -5.49 -19.04
CA GLN A 23 5.94 -6.70 -19.78
C GLN A 23 4.69 -6.51 -20.64
N MET A 24 3.66 -5.83 -20.11
CA MET A 24 2.45 -5.47 -20.86
C MET A 24 2.80 -4.57 -22.06
N ASP A 25 3.68 -3.58 -21.88
CA ASP A 25 4.13 -2.69 -22.96
C ASP A 25 4.88 -3.47 -24.06
N LYS A 26 5.75 -4.42 -23.68
CA LYS A 26 6.50 -5.25 -24.64
C LYS A 26 5.63 -6.20 -25.45
N THR A 27 4.44 -6.52 -24.95
CA THR A 27 3.49 -7.45 -25.58
C THR A 27 2.27 -6.71 -26.14
N ASP A 28 2.42 -5.42 -26.46
CA ASP A 28 1.37 -4.57 -27.05
C ASP A 28 0.05 -4.59 -26.27
N GLY A 29 0.14 -4.48 -24.94
CA GLY A 29 -1.00 -4.53 -24.03
C GLY A 29 -1.42 -5.95 -23.62
N GLY A 30 -0.55 -6.94 -23.79
CA GLY A 30 -0.83 -8.32 -23.42
C GLY A 30 -1.12 -8.49 -21.92
N THR A 31 -1.95 -9.48 -21.61
CA THR A 31 -2.37 -9.77 -20.24
C THR A 31 -1.25 -10.47 -19.45
N VAL A 32 -1.04 -10.01 -18.22
CA VAL A 32 -0.17 -10.69 -17.24
C VAL A 32 -1.05 -11.46 -16.26
N TYR A 33 -0.56 -12.60 -15.80
CA TYR A 33 -1.32 -13.54 -14.99
C TYR A 33 -0.64 -13.81 -13.65
N LEU A 34 -1.47 -13.99 -12.62
CA LEU A 34 -1.09 -14.54 -11.32
C LEU A 34 -1.58 -15.98 -11.25
N ASP A 35 -0.66 -16.93 -11.10
CA ASP A 35 -0.98 -18.35 -11.09
C ASP A 35 -0.68 -18.98 -9.72
N ILE A 36 -1.75 -19.46 -9.08
CA ILE A 36 -1.68 -20.22 -7.83
C ILE A 36 -2.27 -21.64 -7.98
N SER A 37 -2.57 -22.08 -9.21
CA SER A 37 -3.17 -23.39 -9.51
C SER A 37 -2.29 -24.58 -9.10
N HIS A 38 -1.00 -24.33 -8.89
CA HIS A 38 -0.05 -25.31 -8.34
C HIS A 38 -0.27 -25.61 -6.84
N LEU A 39 -1.06 -24.80 -6.13
CA LEU A 39 -1.41 -25.02 -4.73
C LEU A 39 -2.66 -25.92 -4.62
N PRO A 40 -2.74 -26.79 -3.59
CA PRO A 40 -3.95 -27.58 -3.35
C PRO A 40 -5.18 -26.69 -3.15
N ALA A 41 -6.30 -27.06 -3.77
CA ALA A 41 -7.52 -26.25 -3.75
C ALA A 41 -8.05 -26.01 -2.32
N ASP A 42 -7.95 -27.01 -1.44
CA ASP A 42 -8.32 -26.90 -0.03
C ASP A 42 -7.47 -25.85 0.70
N VAL A 43 -6.17 -25.76 0.40
CA VAL A 43 -5.29 -24.74 0.98
C VAL A 43 -5.69 -23.35 0.51
N VAL A 44 -6.00 -23.18 -0.78
CA VAL A 44 -6.42 -21.88 -1.33
C VAL A 44 -7.74 -21.43 -0.72
N GLN A 45 -8.74 -22.32 -0.68
CA GLN A 45 -10.07 -22.04 -0.13
C GLN A 45 -10.01 -21.69 1.36
N ASN A 46 -9.15 -22.37 2.13
CA ASN A 46 -9.01 -22.10 3.56
C ASN A 46 -8.23 -20.83 3.87
N ARG A 47 -7.14 -20.52 3.12
CA ARG A 47 -6.30 -19.35 3.40
C ARG A 47 -6.82 -18.06 2.75
N PHE A 48 -7.49 -18.17 1.62
CA PHE A 48 -7.93 -17.04 0.79
C PHE A 48 -9.43 -17.11 0.44
N PRO A 49 -10.34 -17.38 1.39
CA PRO A 49 -11.76 -17.62 1.10
C PRO A 49 -12.41 -16.44 0.40
N THR A 50 -12.12 -15.21 0.84
CA THR A 50 -12.74 -14.00 0.31
C THR A 50 -12.45 -13.80 -1.18
N ILE A 51 -11.18 -13.92 -1.59
CA ILE A 51 -10.80 -13.71 -2.99
C ILE A 51 -11.21 -14.90 -3.86
N TYR A 52 -11.16 -16.12 -3.34
CA TYR A 52 -11.65 -17.32 -4.04
C TYR A 52 -13.13 -17.18 -4.42
N HIS A 53 -14.00 -16.87 -3.44
CA HIS A 53 -15.42 -16.66 -3.70
C HIS A 53 -15.69 -15.44 -4.59
N PHE A 54 -14.92 -14.37 -4.43
CA PHE A 54 -15.03 -13.22 -5.31
C PHE A 54 -14.76 -13.60 -6.76
N CYS A 55 -13.65 -14.28 -7.05
CA CYS A 55 -13.31 -14.71 -8.41
C CYS A 55 -14.32 -15.72 -8.97
N LEU A 56 -14.79 -16.67 -8.17
CA LEU A 56 -15.83 -17.62 -8.60
C LEU A 56 -17.12 -16.94 -9.04
N ASN A 57 -17.51 -15.82 -8.42
CA ASN A 57 -18.69 -15.07 -8.85
C ASN A 57 -18.55 -14.43 -10.24
N TYR A 58 -17.33 -14.40 -10.78
CA TYR A 58 -17.01 -13.97 -12.14
C TYR A 58 -16.54 -15.14 -13.02
N ASP A 59 -16.96 -16.37 -12.69
CA ASP A 59 -16.63 -17.59 -13.42
C ASP A 59 -15.12 -17.88 -13.54
N LEU A 60 -14.32 -17.40 -12.57
CA LEU A 60 -12.88 -17.61 -12.50
C LEU A 60 -12.51 -18.49 -11.31
N ASP A 61 -12.12 -19.75 -11.56
CA ASP A 61 -11.64 -20.65 -10.52
C ASP A 61 -10.12 -20.57 -10.37
N ILE A 62 -9.65 -19.69 -9.49
CA ILE A 62 -8.21 -19.46 -9.23
C ILE A 62 -7.44 -20.69 -8.73
N THR A 63 -8.13 -21.80 -8.39
CA THR A 63 -7.48 -23.08 -8.06
C THR A 63 -7.18 -23.93 -9.29
N LYS A 64 -7.76 -23.61 -10.44
CA LYS A 64 -7.63 -24.37 -11.69
C LYS A 64 -7.00 -23.57 -12.81
N GLU A 65 -7.20 -22.26 -12.83
CA GLU A 65 -6.75 -21.38 -13.90
C GLU A 65 -6.11 -20.09 -13.37
N PRO A 66 -5.17 -19.50 -14.13
CA PRO A 66 -4.48 -18.29 -13.71
C PRO A 66 -5.39 -17.05 -13.76
N ALA A 67 -5.24 -16.16 -12.78
CA ALA A 67 -6.01 -14.92 -12.69
C ALA A 67 -5.35 -13.77 -13.48
N PRO A 68 -6.07 -13.04 -14.35
CA PRO A 68 -5.52 -11.87 -15.03
C PRO A 68 -5.29 -10.72 -14.03
N VAL A 69 -4.13 -10.07 -14.11
CA VAL A 69 -3.74 -8.98 -13.20
C VAL A 69 -3.08 -7.83 -13.94
N ALA A 70 -3.22 -6.63 -13.39
CA ALA A 70 -2.54 -5.42 -13.85
C ALA A 70 -2.17 -4.52 -12.65
N PRO A 71 -1.16 -3.65 -12.76
CA PRO A 71 -0.84 -2.68 -11.73
C PRO A 71 -1.98 -1.66 -11.60
N ALA A 72 -2.30 -1.28 -10.36
CA ALA A 72 -3.31 -0.27 -10.07
C ALA A 72 -2.82 0.69 -8.98
N ALA A 73 -3.30 1.94 -9.04
CA ALA A 73 -3.10 2.89 -7.95
C ALA A 73 -3.77 2.36 -6.68
N HIS A 74 -3.01 2.33 -5.58
CA HIS A 74 -3.45 1.63 -4.36
C HIS A 74 -3.32 2.43 -3.07
N TYR A 75 -2.37 3.36 -2.98
CA TYR A 75 -2.14 4.12 -1.75
C TYR A 75 -1.51 5.48 -2.06
N MET A 76 -1.93 6.52 -1.35
CA MET A 76 -1.33 7.84 -1.41
C MET A 76 -0.36 8.07 -0.24
N MET A 77 0.94 8.12 -0.52
CA MET A 77 1.94 8.45 0.50
C MET A 77 2.04 9.96 0.77
N GLY A 78 1.56 10.78 -0.16
CA GLY A 78 1.53 12.24 -0.04
C GLY A 78 0.40 12.72 0.87
N GLY A 79 -0.09 13.93 0.63
CA GLY A 79 -1.19 14.53 1.38
C GLY A 79 -0.77 15.69 2.26
N ILE A 80 -1.57 15.96 3.29
CA ILE A 80 -1.39 17.13 4.15
C ILE A 80 -0.18 16.91 5.06
N LYS A 81 0.84 17.76 4.93
CA LYS A 81 2.03 17.67 5.78
C LYS A 81 1.65 17.88 7.25
N ILE A 82 2.04 16.93 8.09
CA ILE A 82 1.84 16.98 9.54
C ILE A 82 3.14 16.85 10.31
N ASP A 83 3.13 17.32 11.56
CA ASP A 83 4.14 16.96 12.55
C ASP A 83 3.89 15.55 13.13
N THR A 84 4.71 15.14 14.10
CA THR A 84 4.60 13.83 14.75
C THR A 84 3.34 13.65 15.62
N TRP A 85 2.54 14.71 15.77
CA TRP A 85 1.31 14.80 16.55
C TRP A 85 0.07 15.13 15.70
N GLY A 86 0.17 15.06 14.36
CA GLY A 86 -0.97 15.27 13.47
C GLY A 86 -1.32 16.74 13.20
N ARG A 87 -0.49 17.68 13.65
CA ARG A 87 -0.72 19.12 13.45
C ARG A 87 -0.29 19.54 12.05
N THR A 88 -1.11 20.36 11.40
CA THR A 88 -0.74 20.99 10.13
C THR A 88 -0.08 22.36 10.37
N ASN A 89 0.33 23.04 9.30
CA ASN A 89 0.79 24.43 9.37
C ASN A 89 -0.35 25.45 9.57
N VAL A 90 -1.60 25.01 9.62
CA VAL A 90 -2.77 25.85 9.91
C VAL A 90 -3.22 25.57 11.35
N PRO A 91 -3.20 26.57 12.26
CA PRO A 91 -3.61 26.37 13.65
C PRO A 91 -5.03 25.82 13.76
N GLY A 92 -5.20 24.78 14.59
CA GLY A 92 -6.49 24.12 14.80
C GLY A 92 -6.88 23.11 13.72
N LEU A 93 -6.12 23.03 12.61
CA LEU A 93 -6.32 22.01 11.58
C LEU A 93 -5.35 20.85 11.78
N TYR A 94 -5.92 19.63 11.75
CA TYR A 94 -5.19 18.39 11.92
C TYR A 94 -5.46 17.43 10.76
N ALA A 95 -4.57 16.47 10.53
CA ALA A 95 -4.75 15.38 9.59
C ALA A 95 -4.11 14.08 10.12
N CYS A 96 -4.64 12.92 9.70
CA CYS A 96 -4.06 11.62 9.98
C CYS A 96 -4.48 10.59 8.91
N GLY A 97 -3.82 9.42 8.90
CA GLY A 97 -4.08 8.37 7.93
C GLY A 97 -3.67 8.77 6.52
N GLU A 98 -4.30 8.16 5.51
CA GLU A 98 -3.92 8.32 4.10
C GLU A 98 -4.11 9.76 3.54
N ALA A 99 -4.88 10.60 4.23
CA ALA A 99 -4.97 12.02 3.89
C ALA A 99 -3.73 12.84 4.30
N ALA A 100 -2.89 12.29 5.17
CA ALA A 100 -1.75 12.98 5.78
C ALA A 100 -0.41 12.48 5.25
N CYS A 101 0.53 13.40 5.10
CA CYS A 101 1.94 13.12 4.88
C CYS A 101 2.66 13.19 6.24
N SER A 102 2.75 12.05 6.92
CA SER A 102 3.45 11.88 8.20
C SER A 102 4.96 11.67 8.06
N ALA A 103 5.46 11.62 6.82
CA ALA A 103 6.84 11.30 6.41
C ALA A 103 7.34 9.89 6.78
N VAL A 104 6.61 9.10 7.58
CA VAL A 104 7.05 7.74 7.99
C VAL A 104 7.08 6.74 6.83
N HIS A 105 6.38 7.02 5.75
CA HIS A 105 6.33 6.18 4.55
C HIS A 105 7.41 6.51 3.51
N GLY A 106 8.08 7.67 3.64
CA GLY A 106 9.04 8.14 2.64
C GLY A 106 8.50 8.03 1.21
N ALA A 107 9.30 7.46 0.30
CA ALA A 107 8.92 7.26 -1.11
C ALA A 107 8.20 5.93 -1.39
N ASN A 108 8.16 5.00 -0.43
CA ASN A 108 7.54 3.69 -0.63
C ASN A 108 7.04 3.11 0.70
N ARG A 109 5.71 3.02 0.83
CA ARG A 109 5.07 2.50 2.04
C ARG A 109 5.22 0.98 2.11
N LEU A 110 5.79 0.47 3.21
CA LEU A 110 5.80 -0.97 3.52
C LEU A 110 4.39 -1.52 3.73
N ALA A 111 4.16 -2.76 3.28
CA ALA A 111 2.88 -3.45 3.43
C ALA A 111 2.43 -3.46 4.90
N SER A 112 1.10 -3.42 5.13
CA SER A 112 0.46 -3.44 6.46
C SER A 112 0.65 -2.21 7.35
N ASN A 113 1.46 -1.21 6.95
CA ASN A 113 1.69 -0.03 7.80
C ASN A 113 0.64 1.10 7.72
N SER A 114 -0.26 1.16 6.73
CA SER A 114 -1.22 2.27 6.57
C SER A 114 -2.27 2.34 7.68
N LEU A 115 -2.83 1.19 8.05
CA LEU A 115 -3.80 1.12 9.15
C LEU A 115 -3.13 1.42 10.50
N LEU A 116 -1.90 0.96 10.68
CA LEU A 116 -1.11 1.26 11.87
C LEU A 116 -0.78 2.76 11.97
N ASP A 117 -0.36 3.38 10.87
CA ASP A 117 -0.14 4.82 10.77
C ASP A 117 -1.40 5.60 11.18
N THR A 118 -2.54 5.23 10.60
CA THR A 118 -3.84 5.83 10.91
C THR A 118 -4.14 5.77 12.42
N LEU A 119 -4.00 4.59 13.05
CA LEU A 119 -4.28 4.41 14.47
C LEU A 119 -3.33 5.21 15.38
N VAL A 120 -2.03 5.18 15.07
CA VAL A 120 -1.01 5.86 15.87
C VAL A 120 -1.17 7.37 15.78
N PHE A 121 -1.30 7.92 14.58
CA PHE A 121 -1.44 9.36 14.38
C PHE A 121 -2.81 9.87 14.84
N ALA A 122 -3.90 9.11 14.68
CA ALA A 122 -5.19 9.49 15.24
C ALA A 122 -5.12 9.64 16.77
N ARG A 123 -4.50 8.69 17.47
CA ARG A 123 -4.34 8.79 18.94
C ARG A 123 -3.53 10.03 19.34
N ARG A 124 -2.42 10.31 18.66
CA ARG A 124 -1.57 11.47 18.96
C ARG A 124 -2.27 12.79 18.65
N LEU A 125 -2.99 12.84 17.53
CA LEU A 125 -3.82 13.97 17.12
C LEU A 125 -4.85 14.31 18.20
N VAL A 126 -5.57 13.31 18.71
CA VAL A 126 -6.54 13.50 19.81
C VAL A 126 -5.85 14.09 21.04
N SER A 127 -4.73 13.51 21.49
CA SER A 127 -3.96 14.08 22.60
C SER A 127 -3.50 15.51 22.34
N SER A 128 -3.11 15.84 21.10
CA SER A 128 -2.76 17.20 20.75
C SER A 128 -3.94 18.16 20.75
N SER A 129 -5.11 17.74 20.26
CA SER A 129 -6.32 18.58 20.24
C SER A 129 -6.81 18.91 21.64
N LEU A 130 -6.51 18.05 22.62
CA LEU A 130 -6.83 18.23 24.03
C LEU A 130 -5.74 18.98 24.82
N GLY A 131 -4.69 19.48 24.16
CA GLY A 131 -3.59 20.19 24.82
C GLY A 131 -2.66 19.31 25.66
N GLN A 132 -2.69 17.99 25.46
CA GLN A 132 -1.88 17.01 26.21
C GLN A 132 -0.56 16.67 25.51
N ALA A 133 -0.34 17.20 24.31
CA ALA A 133 0.87 16.96 23.54
C ALA A 133 1.94 18.03 23.81
N PRO A 134 3.24 17.70 23.67
CA PRO A 134 4.34 18.66 23.74
C PRO A 134 4.13 19.86 22.80
N ALA A 135 4.73 20.99 23.17
CA ALA A 135 4.79 22.17 22.31
C ALA A 135 5.40 21.81 20.94
N GLU A 136 4.96 22.50 19.90
CA GLU A 136 5.43 22.27 18.53
C GLU A 136 6.93 22.52 18.44
N VAL A 137 7.69 21.49 18.05
CA VAL A 137 9.14 21.66 17.84
C VAL A 137 9.33 22.29 16.48
N GLN A 138 9.76 23.56 16.45
CA GLN A 138 10.11 24.23 15.20
C GLN A 138 11.23 23.46 14.50
N SER A 139 10.87 22.70 13.46
CA SER A 139 11.82 22.03 12.59
C SER A 139 12.64 23.09 11.84
N LYS A 140 13.95 23.16 12.11
CA LYS A 140 14.89 23.92 11.28
C LYS A 140 14.75 23.42 9.85
N LYS A 141 14.41 24.32 8.91
CA LYS A 141 14.19 24.06 7.48
C LYS A 141 15.18 23.02 6.94
N LYS A 142 14.77 21.75 6.94
CA LYS A 142 15.30 20.73 6.04
C LYS A 142 14.18 20.49 5.05
N THR A 143 14.40 20.97 3.84
CA THR A 143 13.61 20.61 2.65
C THR A 143 13.57 19.08 2.59
N CYS A 144 12.39 18.51 2.82
CA CYS A 144 12.10 17.13 2.46
C CYS A 144 11.39 17.21 1.11
N CYS A 145 12.24 17.22 0.08
CA CYS A 145 12.10 16.76 -1.29
C CYS A 145 13.54 16.73 -1.83
#